data_AF-A0A8S9WAW8-F1
#
_entry.id   AF-A0A8S9WAW8-F1
#
_cell.length_a   1.000
_cell.length_b   1.000
_cell.length_c   1.000
_cell.angle_alpha   90.00
_cell.angle_beta   90.00
_cell.angle_gamma   90.00
#
_symmetry.space_group_name_H-M   'P 1'
#
loop_
_entity.id
_entity.type
_entity.pdbx_description
1 polymer ?
#
loop_
_entity_poly.entity_id
_entity_poly.type
_entity_poly.pdbx_seq_one_letter_code
_entity_poly.pdbx_strand_id
1 'polypeptide(L)'
;MYHNVFLNTVIIRIVSGCALLILFFLFFKLSKRLGDALQMKKYYHLFTLGSVFVLSSLVVQLYILLNCKTADFQIHQFIDLGYLFLALGVTFGFIAVLKYWGWLLKEIIH
;
A
#
# COMPACT_ATOMS: atom_id res chain seq x y z
N MET A 1 20.20 -11.47 20.69
CA MET A 1 20.11 -11.84 19.26
C MET A 1 18.73 -11.55 18.66
N TYR A 2 17.63 -11.92 19.33
CA TYR A 2 16.25 -11.69 18.85
C TYR A 2 15.85 -10.22 18.61
N HIS A 3 16.38 -9.27 19.40
CA HIS A 3 16.03 -7.86 19.25
C HIS A 3 16.48 -7.27 17.90
N ASN A 4 17.70 -7.58 17.45
CA ASN A 4 18.22 -7.09 16.16
C ASN A 4 17.47 -7.69 14.96
N VAL A 5 17.09 -8.97 15.04
CA VAL A 5 16.31 -9.63 13.98
C VAL A 5 14.92 -9.00 13.89
N PHE A 6 14.26 -8.78 15.03
CA PHE A 6 12.95 -8.12 15.07
C PHE A 6 13.00 -6.70 14.47
N LEU A 7 13.96 -5.88 14.91
CA LEU A 7 14.12 -4.50 14.45
C LEU A 7 14.37 -4.46 12.93
N ASN A 8 15.21 -5.35 12.42
CA ASN A 8 15.49 -5.45 10.98
C ASN A 8 14.23 -5.85 10.19
N THR A 9 13.41 -6.77 10.70
CA THR A 9 12.14 -7.13 10.04
C THR A 9 11.14 -5.98 10.01
N VAL A 10 11.06 -5.16 11.06
CA VAL A 10 10.16 -3.99 11.08
C VAL A 10 10.64 -2.93 10.09
N ILE A 11 11.95 -2.67 10.02
CA ILE A 11 12.54 -1.74 9.04
C ILE A 11 12.24 -2.18 7.60
N ILE A 12 12.46 -3.46 7.28
CA ILE A 12 12.19 -4.00 5.94
C ILE A 12 10.71 -3.80 5.55
N ARG A 13 9.78 -3.98 6.50
CA ARG A 13 8.34 -3.78 6.26
C ARG A 13 8.01 -2.31 5.99
N ILE A 14 8.58 -1.39 6.75
CA ILE A 14 8.39 0.06 6.54
C ILE A 14 8.92 0.46 5.17
N VAL A 15 10.13 0.01 4.81
CA VAL A 15 10.75 0.28 3.51
C VAL A 15 9.87 -0.26 2.37
N SER A 16 9.35 -1.47 2.53
CA SER A 16 8.45 -2.11 1.55
C SER A 16 7.12 -1.34 1.41
N GLY A 17 6.53 -0.89 2.52
CA GLY A 17 5.33 -0.04 2.51
C GLY A 17 5.56 1.30 1.81
N CYS A 18 6.70 1.95 2.06
CA CYS A 18 7.11 3.17 1.37
C CYS A 18 7.29 2.96 -0.14
N ALA A 19 7.92 1.86 -0.54
CA ALA A 19 8.08 1.49 -1.95
C ALA A 19 6.71 1.32 -2.64
N LEU A 20 5.76 0.66 -1.98
CA LEU A 20 4.38 0.50 -2.48
C LEU A 20 3.66 1.85 -2.63
N LEU A 21 3.83 2.78 -1.69
CA LEU A 21 3.27 4.13 -1.82
C LEU A 21 3.83 4.88 -3.02
N ILE A 22 5.16 4.80 -3.24
CA ILE A 22 5.80 5.41 -4.41
C ILE A 22 5.24 4.78 -5.69
N LEU A 23 5.09 3.46 -5.73
CA LEU A 23 4.51 2.74 -6.86
C LEU A 23 3.07 3.19 -7.13
N PHE A 24 2.22 3.24 -6.11
CA PHE A 24 0.84 3.73 -6.24
C PHE A 24 0.76 5.20 -6.64
N PHE A 25 1.66 6.04 -6.15
CA PHE A 25 1.75 7.43 -6.59
C PHE A 25 2.16 7.54 -8.07
N LEU A 26 3.08 6.70 -8.52
CA LEU A 26 3.50 6.64 -9.92
C LEU A 26 2.33 6.20 -10.81
N PHE A 27 1.63 5.12 -10.41
CA PHE A 27 0.44 4.65 -11.10
C PHE A 27 -0.66 5.70 -11.10
N PHE A 28 -0.89 6.41 -9.99
CA PHE A 28 -1.85 7.49 -9.93
C PHE A 28 -1.52 8.62 -10.92
N LYS A 29 -0.25 9.05 -10.99
CA LYS A 29 0.19 10.06 -11.96
C LYS A 29 0.04 9.60 -13.40
N LEU A 30 0.42 8.34 -13.68
CA LEU A 30 0.27 7.73 -15.00
C LEU A 30 -1.21 7.64 -15.40
N SER A 31 -2.05 7.05 -14.55
CA SER A 31 -3.49 6.93 -14.78
C SER A 31 -4.20 8.28 -14.87
N LYS A 32 -3.74 9.30 -14.15
CA LYS A 32 -4.25 10.66 -14.28
C LYS A 32 -3.89 11.26 -15.65
N ARG A 33 -2.62 11.16 -16.06
CA ARG A 33 -2.19 11.67 -17.38
C ARG A 33 -2.86 10.93 -18.53
N LEU A 34 -2.99 9.61 -18.46
CA LEU A 34 -3.74 8.83 -19.45
C LEU A 34 -5.23 9.19 -19.42
N GLY A 35 -5.83 9.32 -18.24
CA GLY A 35 -7.23 9.74 -18.10
C GLY A 35 -7.52 11.11 -18.70
N ASP A 36 -6.62 12.07 -18.48
CA ASP A 36 -6.73 13.42 -19.07
C ASP A 36 -6.51 13.39 -20.59
N ALA A 37 -5.60 12.56 -21.11
CA ALA A 37 -5.35 12.41 -22.55
C ALA A 37 -6.50 11.69 -23.28
N LEU A 38 -7.13 10.71 -22.65
CA LEU A 38 -8.25 9.93 -23.19
C LEU A 38 -9.64 10.49 -22.81
N GLN A 39 -9.71 11.63 -22.11
CA GLN A 39 -10.96 12.20 -21.53
C GLN A 39 -11.80 11.18 -20.72
N MET A 40 -11.15 10.23 -20.06
CA MET A 40 -11.83 9.13 -19.38
C MET A 40 -12.31 9.50 -17.97
N LYS A 41 -13.36 8.80 -17.52
CA LYS A 41 -13.95 8.96 -16.18
C LYS A 41 -12.88 8.71 -15.10
N LYS A 42 -12.94 9.53 -14.05
CA LYS A 42 -11.97 9.63 -12.95
C LYS A 42 -11.87 8.37 -12.07
N TYR A 43 -11.33 7.27 -12.59
CA TYR A 43 -11.09 6.02 -11.83
C TYR A 43 -9.93 6.12 -10.82
N TYR A 44 -9.29 7.29 -10.70
CA TYR A 44 -8.16 7.53 -9.79
C TYR A 44 -8.49 7.32 -8.30
N HIS A 45 -9.77 7.35 -7.93
CA HIS A 45 -10.21 7.22 -6.54
C HIS A 45 -9.85 5.87 -5.91
N LEU A 46 -9.76 4.79 -6.71
CA LEU A 46 -9.37 3.48 -6.20
C LEU A 46 -7.88 3.43 -5.79
N PHE A 47 -7.01 4.13 -6.52
CA PHE A 47 -5.60 4.30 -6.12
C PHE A 47 -5.48 5.12 -4.84
N THR A 48 -6.33 6.13 -4.67
CA THR A 48 -6.39 6.90 -3.43
C THR A 48 -6.80 6.03 -2.24
N LEU A 49 -7.82 5.19 -2.40
CA LEU A 49 -8.24 4.24 -1.35
C LEU A 49 -7.12 3.26 -0.99
N GLY A 50 -6.47 2.63 -1.98
CA GLY A 50 -5.33 1.74 -1.73
C GLY A 50 -4.18 2.45 -0.99
N SER A 51 -3.90 3.70 -1.36
CA SER A 51 -2.85 4.52 -0.72
C SER A 51 -3.18 4.83 0.75
N VAL A 52 -4.45 5.09 1.07
CA VAL A 52 -4.90 5.33 2.47
C VAL A 52 -4.71 4.07 3.33
N PHE A 53 -5.02 2.88 2.80
CA PHE A 53 -4.81 1.61 3.51
C PHE A 53 -3.32 1.29 3.71
N VAL A 54 -2.46 1.60 2.73
CA VAL A 54 -1.00 1.42 2.91
C VAL A 54 -0.44 2.43 3.90
N LEU A 55 -0.91 3.68 3.89
CA LEU A 55 -0.55 4.70 4.87
C LEU A 55 -0.95 4.29 6.29
N SER A 56 -2.15 3.75 6.49
CA SER A 56 -2.58 3.30 7.83
C SER A 56 -1.72 2.14 8.34
N SER A 57 -1.34 1.20 7.48
CA SER A 57 -0.39 0.14 7.85
C SER A 57 0.98 0.69 8.26
N LEU A 58 1.50 1.70 7.55
CA LEU A 58 2.77 2.35 7.90
C LEU A 58 2.72 3.04 9.26
N VAL A 59 1.61 3.71 9.59
CA VAL A 59 1.42 4.35 10.89
C VAL A 59 1.47 3.30 12.01
N VAL A 60 0.81 2.15 11.83
CA VAL A 60 0.85 1.05 12.80
C VAL A 60 2.27 0.49 12.95
N GLN A 61 3.01 0.33 11.86
CA GLN A 61 4.40 -0.17 11.91
C GLN A 61 5.37 0.83 12.55
N LEU A 62 5.20 2.13 12.31
CA LEU A 62 5.94 3.19 12.99
C LEU A 62 5.66 3.21 14.49
N TYR A 63 4.39 3.04 14.86
CA TYR A 63 3.99 2.95 16.27
C TYR A 63 4.66 1.74 16.95
N ILE A 64 4.70 0.58 16.27
CA ILE A 64 5.42 -0.60 16.77
C ILE A 64 6.91 -0.30 16.92
N LEU A 65 7.56 0.30 15.91
CA LEU A 65 8.99 0.63 15.97
C LEU A 65 9.33 1.55 17.16
N LEU A 66 8.50 2.55 17.44
CA LEU A 66 8.73 3.54 18.50
C LEU A 66 8.43 3.01 19.92
N ASN A 67 7.47 2.09 20.05
CA ASN A 67 7.03 1.56 21.35
C ASN A 67 7.58 0.16 21.68
N CYS A 68 8.42 -0.43 20.81
CA CYS A 68 8.98 -1.76 21.01
C CYS A 68 10.11 -1.77 22.06
N LYS A 69 9.78 -1.49 23.31
CA LYS A 69 10.67 -1.70 24.47
C LYS A 69 10.36 -2.97 25.26
N THR A 70 9.15 -3.53 25.12
CA THR A 70 8.72 -4.69 25.90
C THR A 70 8.09 -5.74 25.00
N ALA A 71 8.40 -7.01 25.23
CA ALA A 71 7.79 -8.15 24.55
C ALA A 71 6.35 -8.37 25.07
N ASP A 72 5.52 -7.34 24.95
CA ASP A 72 4.13 -7.38 25.40
C ASP A 72 3.24 -8.05 24.37
N PHE A 73 2.36 -8.92 24.85
CA PHE A 73 1.36 -9.65 24.07
C PHE A 73 0.48 -8.72 23.20
N GLN A 74 0.31 -7.47 23.64
CA GLN A 74 -0.42 -6.43 22.91
C GLN A 74 0.26 -6.07 21.58
N ILE A 75 1.60 -6.10 21.50
CA ILE A 75 2.33 -5.74 20.27
C ILE A 75 2.07 -6.77 19.15
N HIS A 76 1.86 -8.05 19.49
CA HIS A 76 1.51 -9.07 18.49
C HIS A 76 0.20 -8.77 17.77
N GLN A 77 -0.83 -8.31 18.50
CA GLN A 77 -2.11 -7.95 17.89
C GLN A 77 -1.98 -6.74 16.95
N PHE A 78 -1.14 -5.76 17.30
CA PHE A 78 -0.87 -4.62 16.41
C PHE A 78 -0.07 -5.03 15.17
N ILE A 79 0.82 -6.02 15.28
CA ILE A 79 1.55 -6.56 14.12
C ILE A 79 0.58 -7.21 13.14
N ASP A 80 -0.31 -8.08 13.61
CA ASP A 80 -1.31 -8.75 12.76
C ASP A 80 -2.28 -7.76 12.13
N LEU A 81 -2.70 -6.74 12.88
CA LEU A 81 -3.54 -5.67 12.34
C LEU A 81 -2.82 -4.90 11.23
N GLY A 82 -1.53 -4.56 11.44
CA GLY A 82 -0.70 -3.91 10.43
C GLY A 82 -0.57 -4.73 9.15
N TYR A 83 -0.48 -6.07 9.26
CA TYR A 83 -0.49 -6.99 8.13
C TYR A 83 -1.81 -7.01 7.39
N LEU A 84 -2.93 -7.04 8.11
CA LEU A 84 -4.26 -7.06 7.54
C LEU A 84 -4.52 -5.80 6.72
N PHE A 85 -4.17 -4.63 7.27
CA PHE A 85 -4.27 -3.35 6.54
C PHE A 85 -3.38 -3.29 5.30
N LEU A 86 -2.16 -3.83 5.37
CA LEU A 86 -1.25 -3.89 4.22
C LEU A 86 -1.80 -4.79 3.12
N ALA A 87 -2.25 -5.99 3.48
CA ALA A 87 -2.84 -6.95 2.54
C ALA A 87 -4.08 -6.37 1.86
N LEU A 88 -4.94 -5.66 2.60
CA LEU A 88 -6.09 -4.94 2.04
C LEU A 88 -5.64 -3.84 1.08
N GLY A 89 -4.69 -3.00 1.47
CA GLY A 89 -4.16 -1.92 0.62
C GLY A 89 -3.58 -2.44 -0.70
N VAL A 90 -2.80 -3.52 -0.64
CA VAL A 90 -2.25 -4.19 -1.83
C VAL A 90 -3.37 -4.78 -2.70
N THR A 91 -4.35 -5.46 -2.09
CA THR A 91 -5.46 -6.07 -2.82
C THR A 91 -6.31 -5.02 -3.55
N PHE A 92 -6.67 -3.94 -2.87
CA PHE A 92 -7.40 -2.83 -3.49
C PHE A 92 -6.58 -2.15 -4.60
N GLY A 93 -5.28 -1.93 -4.38
CA GLY A 93 -4.40 -1.41 -5.41
C GLY A 93 -4.28 -2.32 -6.64
N PHE A 94 -4.21 -3.64 -6.43
CA PHE A 94 -4.13 -4.62 -7.51
C PHE A 94 -5.45 -4.69 -8.30
N ILE A 95 -6.59 -4.68 -7.62
CA ILE A 95 -7.91 -4.58 -8.27
C ILE A 95 -8.02 -3.28 -9.08
N ALA A 96 -7.53 -2.16 -8.54
CA ALA A 96 -7.51 -0.88 -9.24
C ALA A 96 -6.69 -0.95 -10.53
N VAL A 97 -5.48 -1.54 -10.46
CA VAL A 97 -4.63 -1.76 -11.62
C VAL A 97 -5.31 -2.67 -12.64
N LEU A 98 -5.83 -3.83 -12.23
CA LEU A 98 -6.51 -4.76 -13.13
C LEU A 98 -7.73 -4.13 -13.81
N LYS A 99 -8.54 -3.38 -13.07
CA LYS A 99 -9.74 -2.74 -13.62
C LYS A 99 -9.38 -1.62 -14.59
N TYR A 100 -8.35 -0.82 -14.26
CA TYR A 100 -7.91 0.28 -15.12
C TYR A 100 -7.16 -0.22 -16.36
N TRP A 101 -6.15 -1.07 -16.18
CA TRP A 101 -5.34 -1.61 -17.27
C TRP A 101 -6.09 -2.63 -18.12
N GLY A 102 -6.95 -3.45 -17.52
CA GLY A 102 -7.80 -4.38 -18.26
C GLY A 102 -8.85 -3.67 -19.12
N TRP A 103 -9.35 -2.51 -18.66
CA TRP A 103 -10.20 -1.66 -19.47
C TRP A 103 -9.40 -0.96 -20.58
N LEU A 104 -8.21 -0.43 -20.28
CA LEU A 104 -7.32 0.19 -21.25
C LEU A 104 -6.92 -0.74 -22.39
N LEU A 105 -6.57 -1.99 -22.08
CA LEU A 105 -6.23 -3.01 -23.08
C LEU A 105 -7.41 -3.32 -24.00
N LYS A 106 -8.64 -3.28 -23.46
CA LYS A 106 -9.85 -3.52 -24.24
C LYS A 106 -10.13 -2.38 -25.22
N GLU A 107 -9.82 -1.14 -24.83
CA GLU A 107 -9.93 0.04 -25.71
C GLU A 107 -8.86 0.06 -26.80
N ILE A 108 -7.63 -0.41 -26.52
CA ILE A 108 -6.51 -0.40 -27.48
C ILE A 108 -6.60 -1.53 -28.51
N ILE A 109 -7.18 -2.67 -28.12
CA ILE A 109 -7.33 -3.84 -29.01
C ILE A 109 -8.51 -3.70 -29.98
N HIS A 110 -9.42 -2.74 -29.75
CA HIS A 110 -10.55 -2.47 -30.63
C HIS A 110 -10.25 -1.32 -31.59
#